data_AF-A0A5K1CQC1-F1
#
_entry.id   AF-A0A5K1CQC1-F1
#
_cell.length_a   1.000
_cell.length_b   1.000
_cell.length_c   1.000
_cell.angle_alpha   90.00
_cell.angle_beta   90.00
_cell.angle_gamma   90.00
#
_symmetry.space_group_name_H-M   'P 1'
#
loop_
_entity.id
_entity.type
_entity.pdbx_description
1 polymer ?
#
loop_
_entity_poly.entity_id
_entity_poly.type
_entity_poly.pdbx_seq_one_letter_code
_entity_poly.pdbx_strand_id
1 'polypeptide(L)'
;YAFNVALLSIFGRDECFDREELKKLYYVLEKGYNSMPVSIPGTLFNKAMKARKKLSLIVAQILSTRRQQKGAQHNDLLNSFMKEEALTDGQIADNVIGVIFAARDTTASVLTWILKYLAENPSVLKAVT
;
A
#
# COMPACT_ATOMS: atom_id res chain seq x y z
N TYR A 1 0.81 11.35 -4.26
CA TYR A 1 2.19 11.33 -3.72
C TYR A 1 2.39 10.19 -2.72
N ALA A 2 1.80 10.25 -1.51
CA ALA A 2 2.04 9.27 -0.44
C ALA A 2 1.84 7.80 -0.86
N PHE A 3 0.78 7.50 -1.61
CA PHE A 3 0.54 6.15 -2.14
C PHE A 3 1.70 5.62 -3.00
N ASN A 4 2.26 6.44 -3.90
CA ASN A 4 3.35 6.01 -4.77
C ASN A 4 4.65 5.78 -3.96
N VAL A 5 4.90 6.61 -2.95
CA VAL A 5 6.03 6.44 -2.03
C VAL A 5 5.88 5.14 -1.22
N ALA A 6 4.67 4.82 -0.76
CA ALA A 6 4.38 3.55 -0.11
C ALA A 6 4.65 2.36 -1.05
N LEU A 7 4.15 2.40 -2.29
CA LEU A 7 4.42 1.34 -3.27
C LEU A 7 5.91 1.20 -3.59
N LEU A 8 6.65 2.31 -3.72
CA LEU A 8 8.09 2.30 -3.95
C LEU A 8 8.85 1.71 -2.75
N SER A 9 8.41 2.00 -1.53
CA SER A 9 9.03 1.46 -0.30
C SER A 9 8.76 -0.03 -0.12
N ILE A 10 7.57 -0.49 -0.54
CA ILE A 10 7.15 -1.88 -0.43
C ILE A 10 7.77 -2.76 -1.51
N PHE A 11 7.65 -2.33 -2.77
CA PHE A 11 8.00 -3.15 -3.93
C PHE A 11 9.27 -2.68 -4.64
N GLY A 12 9.97 -1.68 -4.11
CA GLY A 12 11.11 -1.10 -4.80
C GLY A 12 10.72 -0.49 -6.16
N ARG A 13 11.72 -0.43 -7.05
CA ARG A 13 11.58 0.07 -8.43
C ARG A 13 11.07 -0.98 -9.41
N ASP A 14 10.60 -2.13 -8.92
CA ASP A 14 10.12 -3.19 -9.79
C ASP A 14 8.90 -2.74 -10.59
N GLU A 15 8.88 -3.09 -11.87
CA GLU A 15 7.77 -2.87 -12.79
C GLU A 15 6.94 -4.15 -13.01
N CYS A 16 7.10 -5.16 -12.15
CA CYS A 16 6.48 -6.47 -12.33
C CYS A 16 4.95 -6.51 -12.09
N PHE A 17 4.31 -5.35 -11.90
CA PHE A 17 2.88 -5.23 -11.64
C PHE A 17 2.32 -3.90 -12.11
N ASP A 18 1.04 -3.89 -12.49
CA ASP A 18 0.31 -2.67 -12.84
C ASP A 18 0.00 -1.86 -11.56
N ARG A 19 0.75 -0.77 -11.38
CA ARG A 19 0.58 0.17 -10.26
C ARG A 19 -0.78 0.85 -10.28
N GLU A 20 -1.34 1.12 -11.46
CA GLU A 20 -2.65 1.77 -11.59
C GLU A 20 -3.79 0.79 -11.31
N GLU A 21 -3.67 -0.48 -11.69
CA GLU A 21 -4.63 -1.51 -11.27
C GLU A 21 -4.63 -1.69 -9.74
N LEU A 22 -3.44 -1.83 -9.14
CA LEU A 22 -3.29 -1.96 -7.69
C LEU A 22 -3.92 -0.76 -6.96
N LYS A 23 -3.66 0.46 -7.44
CA LYS A 23 -4.24 1.70 -6.92
C LYS A 23 -5.77 1.72 -7.04
N LYS A 24 -6.33 1.35 -8.19
CA LYS A 24 -7.78 1.26 -8.40
C LYS A 24 -8.43 0.27 -7.43
N LEU A 25 -7.85 -0.92 -7.28
CA LEU A 25 -8.34 -1.93 -6.34
C LEU A 25 -8.26 -1.45 -4.89
N TYR A 26 -7.15 -0.81 -4.51
CA TYR A 26 -6.97 -0.26 -3.18
C TYR A 26 -8.05 0.79 -2.86
N TYR A 27 -8.38 1.72 -3.78
CA TYR A 27 -9.45 2.68 -3.54
C TYR A 27 -10.83 2.04 -3.37
N VAL A 28 -11.10 0.92 -4.05
CA VAL A 28 -12.34 0.16 -3.84
C VAL A 28 -12.35 -0.49 -2.46
N LEU A 29 -11.22 -1.01 -2.00
CA LEU A 29 -11.05 -1.58 -0.66
C LEU A 29 -11.28 -0.51 0.42
N GLU A 30 -10.55 0.61 0.34
CA GLU A 30 -10.66 1.74 1.27
C GLU A 30 -12.10 2.22 1.40
N LYS A 31 -12.79 2.44 0.26
CA LYS A 31 -14.17 2.95 0.26
C LYS A 31 -15.15 2.03 0.99
N GLY A 32 -14.89 0.73 1.06
CA GLY A 32 -15.72 -0.21 1.82
C GLY A 32 -15.21 -0.55 3.21
N TYR A 33 -14.02 -0.09 3.60
CA TYR A 33 -13.40 -0.41 4.89
C TYR A 33 -14.27 0.02 6.08
N ASN A 34 -14.78 1.27 6.06
CA ASN A 34 -15.66 1.82 7.11
C ASN A 34 -17.16 1.63 6.81
N SER A 35 -17.52 0.74 5.87
CA SER A 35 -18.93 0.48 5.54
C SER A 35 -19.54 -0.59 6.45
N MET A 36 -20.88 -0.68 6.45
CA MET A 36 -21.56 -1.74 7.20
C MET A 36 -21.09 -3.12 6.71
N PRO A 37 -20.71 -4.06 7.61
CA PRO A 37 -20.06 -5.33 7.26
C PRO A 37 -21.04 -6.38 6.70
N VAL A 38 -21.81 -6.00 5.69
CA VAL A 38 -22.85 -6.83 5.06
C VAL A 38 -22.38 -7.23 3.67
N SER A 39 -22.07 -8.52 3.47
CA SER A 39 -21.55 -9.03 2.19
C SER A 39 -22.65 -9.42 1.21
N ILE A 40 -23.50 -8.46 0.83
CA ILE A 40 -24.53 -8.64 -0.21
C ILE A 40 -24.03 -8.01 -1.52
N PRO A 41 -24.26 -8.62 -2.70
CA PRO A 41 -23.89 -8.02 -3.99
C PRO A 41 -24.34 -6.56 -4.11
N GLY A 42 -23.42 -5.70 -4.56
CA GLY A 42 -23.68 -4.26 -4.74
C GLY A 42 -23.26 -3.37 -3.56
N THR A 43 -23.20 -3.92 -2.33
CA THR A 43 -22.74 -3.18 -1.13
C THR A 43 -21.26 -2.78 -1.24
N LEU A 44 -20.89 -1.73 -0.49
CA LEU A 44 -19.49 -1.28 -0.39
C LEU A 44 -18.60 -2.37 0.22
N PHE A 45 -19.06 -3.04 1.28
CA PHE A 45 -18.33 -4.14 1.91
C PHE A 45 -18.09 -5.32 0.94
N ASN A 46 -19.12 -5.74 0.19
CA ASN A 46 -18.94 -6.81 -0.80
C ASN A 46 -17.92 -6.43 -1.88
N LYS A 47 -17.95 -5.18 -2.37
CA LYS A 47 -16.99 -4.67 -3.35
C LYS A 47 -15.57 -4.63 -2.76
N ALA A 48 -15.41 -4.14 -1.53
CA ALA A 48 -14.12 -4.09 -0.84
C ALA A 48 -13.54 -5.49 -0.60
N MET A 49 -14.36 -6.46 -0.19
CA MET A 49 -13.89 -7.83 -0.01
C MET A 49 -13.44 -8.49 -1.33
N LYS A 50 -14.10 -8.18 -2.46
CA LYS A 50 -13.65 -8.61 -3.79
C LYS A 50 -12.35 -7.93 -4.20
N ALA A 51 -12.21 -6.63 -3.92
CA ALA A 51 -10.98 -5.88 -4.18
C ALA A 51 -9.80 -6.40 -3.35
N ARG A 52 -10.02 -6.69 -2.06
CA ARG A 52 -9.02 -7.32 -1.17
C ARG A 52 -8.53 -8.64 -1.75
N LYS A 53 -9.43 -9.53 -2.18
CA LYS A 53 -9.05 -10.81 -2.81
C LYS A 53 -8.16 -10.60 -4.04
N LYS A 54 -8.50 -9.64 -4.91
CA LYS A 54 -7.69 -9.32 -6.08
C LYS A 54 -6.32 -8.75 -5.72
N LEU A 55 -6.25 -7.86 -4.72
CA LEU A 55 -4.98 -7.34 -4.20
C LEU A 55 -4.09 -8.46 -3.68
N SER A 56 -4.65 -9.40 -2.89
CA SER A 56 -3.89 -10.55 -2.40
C SER A 56 -3.32 -11.41 -3.53
N LEU A 57 -4.07 -11.61 -4.62
CA LEU A 57 -3.58 -12.33 -5.80
C LEU A 57 -2.45 -11.58 -6.51
N ILE A 58 -2.54 -10.26 -6.65
CA ILE A 58 -1.46 -9.45 -7.23
C ILE A 58 -0.18 -9.59 -6.38
N VAL A 59 -0.29 -9.48 -5.05
CA VAL A 59 0.89 -9.63 -4.18
C VAL A 59 1.47 -11.04 -4.27
N ALA A 60 0.62 -12.08 -4.30
CA ALA A 60 1.07 -13.46 -4.50
C ALA A 60 1.82 -13.66 -5.82
N GLN A 61 1.38 -13.01 -6.90
CA GLN A 61 2.06 -13.05 -8.20
C GLN A 61 3.44 -12.39 -8.14
N ILE A 62 3.57 -11.25 -7.44
CA ILE A 62 4.85 -10.56 -7.22
C ILE A 62 5.80 -11.45 -6.40
N LEU A 63 5.31 -12.06 -5.32
CA LEU A 63 6.08 -13.00 -4.49
C LEU A 63 6.61 -14.17 -5.31
N SER A 64 5.75 -14.81 -6.12
CA SER A 64 6.13 -15.91 -7.00
C SER A 64 7.22 -15.48 -7.99
N THR A 65 7.04 -14.34 -8.64
CA THR A 65 8.01 -13.78 -9.60
C THR A 65 9.37 -13.55 -8.96
N ARG A 66 9.41 -12.91 -7.78
CA ARG A 66 10.66 -12.62 -7.08
C ARG A 66 11.40 -13.88 -6.63
N ARG A 67 10.68 -14.93 -6.20
CA ARG A 67 11.29 -16.21 -5.82
C ARG A 67 11.93 -16.95 -7.02
N GLN A 68 11.42 -16.73 -8.22
CA GLN A 68 11.98 -17.31 -9.44
C GLN A 68 13.22 -16.55 -9.94
N GLN A 69 13.34 -15.26 -9.64
CA GLN A 69 14.47 -14.41 -10.01
C GLN A 69 15.68 -14.65 -9.10
N LYS A 70 16.38 -15.77 -9.32
CA LYS A 70 17.63 -16.09 -8.61
C LYS A 70 18.69 -15.00 -8.84
N GLY A 71 19.22 -14.44 -7.75
CA GLY A 71 20.30 -13.45 -7.76
C GLY A 71 19.85 -11.99 -7.72
N ALA A 72 18.55 -11.70 -7.80
CA ALA A 72 18.03 -10.34 -7.65
C ALA A 72 18.09 -9.90 -6.16
N GLN A 73 18.90 -8.89 -5.87
CA GLN A 73 18.93 -8.27 -4.54
C GLN A 73 17.90 -7.13 -4.47
N HIS A 74 16.91 -7.31 -3.62
CA HIS A 74 15.91 -6.30 -3.32
C HIS A 74 16.21 -5.70 -1.93
N ASN A 75 16.13 -4.38 -1.79
CA ASN A 75 16.26 -3.69 -0.51
C ASN A 75 14.97 -2.92 -0.20
N ASP A 76 13.86 -3.64 -0.18
CA ASP A 76 12.51 -3.13 0.05
C ASP A 76 11.79 -3.94 1.11
N LEU A 77 10.63 -3.45 1.56
CA LEU A 77 9.89 -4.07 2.66
C LEU A 77 9.37 -5.47 2.30
N LEU A 78 8.96 -5.69 1.04
CA LEU A 78 8.50 -7.01 0.61
C LEU A 78 9.62 -8.04 0.75
N ASN A 79 10.86 -7.69 0.39
CA ASN A 79 12.01 -8.57 0.60
C ASN A 79 12.26 -8.87 2.08
N SER A 80 12.08 -7.88 2.97
CA SER A 80 12.17 -8.10 4.41
C SER A 80 11.12 -9.10 4.89
N PHE A 81 9.87 -9.00 4.42
CA PHE A 81 8.84 -10.00 4.75
C PHE A 81 9.13 -11.38 4.17
N MET A 82 9.70 -11.48 2.97
CA MET A 82 10.06 -12.76 2.34
C MET A 82 11.18 -13.52 3.06
N LYS A 83 12.03 -12.82 3.84
CA LYS A 83 13.10 -13.43 4.63
C LYS A 83 12.62 -13.96 5.98
N GLU A 84 11.42 -13.61 6.41
CA GLU A 84 10.84 -14.05 7.67
C GLU A 84 10.19 -15.43 7.48
N GLU A 85 10.82 -16.49 7.99
CA GLU A 85 10.36 -17.87 7.80
C GLU A 85 9.00 -18.16 8.45
N ALA A 86 8.59 -17.33 9.43
CA ALA A 86 7.32 -17.48 10.12
C ALA A 86 6.10 -16.98 9.33
N LEU A 87 6.30 -16.24 8.23
CA LEU A 87 5.20 -15.65 7.46
C LEU A 87 4.80 -16.50 6.25
N THR A 88 3.52 -16.88 6.21
CA THR A 88 2.90 -17.44 5.00
C THR A 88 2.69 -16.37 3.94
N ASP A 89 2.61 -16.76 2.66
CA ASP A 89 2.33 -15.83 1.55
C ASP A 89 1.06 -15.00 1.78
N GLY A 90 0.03 -15.59 2.39
CA GLY A 90 -1.19 -14.89 2.77
C GLY A 90 -0.95 -13.80 3.81
N GLN A 91 -0.16 -14.09 4.85
CA GLN A 91 0.22 -13.11 5.87
C GLN A 91 1.12 -12.01 5.30
N ILE A 92 2.04 -12.34 4.38
CA ILE A 92 2.83 -11.34 3.68
C ILE A 92 1.92 -10.41 2.87
N ALA A 93 0.96 -10.97 2.11
CA ALA A 93 -0.01 -10.17 1.36
C ALA A 93 -0.87 -9.28 2.24
N ASP A 94 -1.36 -9.80 3.38
CA ASP A 94 -2.13 -9.02 4.35
C ASP A 94 -1.30 -7.88 4.97
N ASN A 95 -0.04 -8.15 5.34
CA ASN A 95 0.87 -7.13 5.86
C ASN A 95 1.16 -6.04 4.82
N VAL A 96 1.40 -6.42 3.56
CA VAL A 96 1.60 -5.47 2.45
C VAL A 96 0.37 -4.56 2.29
N ILE A 97 -0.83 -5.14 2.23
CA ILE A 97 -2.07 -4.36 2.12
C ILE A 97 -2.24 -3.45 3.33
N GLY A 98 -1.94 -3.94 4.54
CA GLY A 98 -1.98 -3.17 5.78
C GLY A 98 -1.03 -1.97 5.77
N VAL A 99 0.19 -2.14 5.28
CA VAL A 99 1.17 -1.04 5.16
C VAL A 99 0.72 0.00 4.13
N ILE A 100 0.18 -0.43 2.97
CA ILE A 100 -0.40 0.51 1.99
C ILE A 100 -1.52 1.33 2.63
N PHE A 101 -2.38 0.67 3.42
CA PHE A 101 -3.46 1.31 4.15
C PHE A 101 -2.96 2.33 5.16
N ALA A 102 -2.03 1.93 6.03
CA ALA A 102 -1.47 2.80 7.04
C ALA A 102 -0.72 3.99 6.44
N ALA A 103 0.11 3.77 5.42
CA ALA A 103 1.02 4.78 4.90
C ALA A 103 0.34 5.83 4.03
N ARG A 104 -0.78 5.51 3.38
CA ARG A 104 -1.41 6.45 2.43
C ARG A 104 -2.03 7.65 3.13
N ASP A 105 -3.06 7.42 3.93
CA ASP A 105 -3.92 8.51 4.39
C ASP A 105 -3.28 9.28 5.54
N THR A 106 -2.61 8.59 6.47
CA THR A 106 -1.88 9.23 7.58
C THR A 106 -0.78 10.16 7.06
N THR A 107 0.09 9.69 6.17
CA THR A 107 1.19 10.49 5.61
C THR A 107 0.65 11.61 4.73
N ALA A 108 -0.36 11.36 3.89
CA ALA A 108 -0.96 12.40 3.07
C ALA A 108 -1.57 13.52 3.93
N SER A 109 -2.27 13.18 5.01
CA SER A 109 -2.80 14.15 5.96
C SER A 109 -1.69 14.95 6.63
N VAL A 110 -0.64 14.29 7.16
CA VAL A 110 0.48 14.99 7.82
C VAL A 110 1.18 15.95 6.85
N LEU A 111 1.49 15.51 5.63
CA LEU A 111 2.10 16.38 4.61
C LEU A 111 1.21 17.59 4.28
N THR A 112 -0.11 17.38 4.21
CA THR A 112 -1.08 18.46 3.95
C THR A 112 -1.06 19.49 5.08
N TRP A 113 -1.05 19.04 6.33
CA TRP A 113 -0.97 19.91 7.50
C TRP A 113 0.38 20.63 7.62
N ILE A 114 1.50 19.95 7.32
CA ILE A 114 2.82 20.59 7.26
C ILE A 114 2.80 21.75 6.26
N LEU A 115 2.32 21.52 5.04
CA LEU A 115 2.27 22.56 4.01
C LEU A 115 1.38 23.74 4.44
N LYS A 116 0.20 23.47 5.01
CA LYS A 116 -0.69 24.51 5.54
C LYS A 116 0.00 25.34 6.61
N TYR A 117 0.55 24.70 7.64
CA TYR A 117 1.12 25.41 8.78
C TYR A 117 2.40 26.16 8.43
N LEU A 118 3.24 25.64 7.53
CA LEU A 118 4.40 26.38 7.03
C LEU A 118 3.99 27.62 6.24
N ALA A 119 2.96 27.52 5.39
CA ALA A 119 2.44 28.66 4.63
C ALA A 119 1.85 29.77 5.53
N GLU A 120 1.19 29.38 6.62
CA GLU A 120 0.59 30.32 7.59
C GLU A 120 1.60 30.91 8.58
N ASN A 121 2.81 30.34 8.69
CA ASN A 121 3.83 30.76 9.66
C ASN A 121 5.18 31.04 8.96
N PRO A 122 5.34 32.19 8.27
CA PRO A 122 6.54 32.49 7.49
C PRO A 122 7.85 32.49 8.29
N SER A 123 7.81 32.81 9.58
CA SER A 123 8.97 32.73 10.47
C SER A 123 9.46 31.30 10.67
N VAL A 124 8.53 30.35 10.82
CA VAL A 124 8.83 28.90 10.92
C VAL A 124 9.33 28.38 9.58
N LEU A 125 8.66 28.74 8.48
CA LEU A 125 9.10 28.37 7.13
C LEU A 125 10.55 28.78 6.90
N LYS A 126 10.90 30.05 7.17
CA LYS A 126 12.27 30.55 7.02
C LYS A 126 13.30 29.82 7.90
N ALA A 127 12.88 29.22 9.01
CA ALA A 127 13.78 28.46 9.88
C ALA A 127 14.06 27.03 9.39
N VAL A 128 13.19 26.47 8.53
CA VAL A 128 13.29 25.09 8.03
C VAL A 128 13.62 25.01 6.53
N THR A 129 13.81 26.16 5.87
CA THR A 129 14.29 26.30 4.48
C THR A 129 15.63 27.01 4.46
#